data_AF-A0A0B7JVY0-F1
#
_entry.id   AF-A0A0B7JVY0-F1
#
_cell.length_a   1.000
_cell.length_b   1.000
_cell.length_c   1.000
_cell.angle_alpha   90.00
_cell.angle_beta   90.00
_cell.angle_gamma   90.00
#
_symmetry.space_group_name_H-M   'P 1'
#
loop_
_entity.id
_entity.type
_entity.pdbx_description
1 polymer ?
#
loop_
_entity_poly.entity_id
_entity_poly.type
_entity_poly.pdbx_seq_one_letter_code
_entity_poly.pdbx_strand_id
1 'polypeptide(L)'
;MAAKVATESFLQVLQNRRTYYALSKNLGSVTPARVQELGLGANLQHYNPIIDDKVAAQWSLPATWKLNAQLVFGGKAGEAGPKEFKPLEERVKVFGA
;
A
#
# COMPACT_ATOMS: atom_id res chain seq x y z
N MET A 1 11.48 -32.25 -20.52
CA MET A 1 10.58 -32.11 -19.36
C MET A 1 11.06 -30.93 -18.52
N ALA A 2 10.40 -29.78 -18.64
CA ALA A 2 10.90 -28.50 -18.12
C ALA A 2 10.27 -28.15 -16.76
N ALA A 3 11.16 -28.00 -15.77
CA ALA A 3 11.12 -27.14 -14.59
C ALA A 3 9.77 -26.91 -13.87
N LYS A 4 9.52 -27.72 -12.84
CA LYS A 4 8.53 -27.48 -11.77
C LYS A 4 9.06 -26.55 -10.64
N VAL A 5 10.14 -25.79 -10.89
CA VAL A 5 11.01 -25.15 -9.88
C VAL A 5 10.77 -23.63 -9.70
N ALA A 6 9.72 -23.06 -10.31
CA ALA A 6 9.55 -21.59 -10.34
C ALA A 6 8.54 -21.02 -9.32
N THR A 7 7.60 -21.81 -8.79
CA THR A 7 6.51 -21.26 -7.97
C THR A 7 6.81 -21.26 -6.46
N GLU A 8 7.51 -22.28 -5.95
CA GLU A 8 7.86 -22.35 -4.52
C GLU A 8 8.93 -21.32 -4.13
N SER A 9 9.86 -21.01 -5.03
CA SER A 9 10.94 -20.04 -4.79
C SER A 9 10.41 -18.60 -4.72
N PHE A 10 9.44 -18.24 -5.55
CA PHE A 10 8.85 -16.91 -5.55
C PHE A 10 8.07 -16.62 -4.25
N LEU A 11 7.28 -17.59 -3.77
CA LEU A 11 6.55 -17.47 -2.51
C LEU A 11 7.49 -17.46 -1.30
N GLN A 12 8.57 -18.24 -1.32
CA GLN A 12 9.60 -18.19 -0.28
C GLN A 12 10.35 -16.85 -0.26
N VAL A 13 10.64 -16.25 -1.42
CA VAL A 13 11.26 -14.92 -1.50
C VAL A 13 10.32 -13.84 -0.94
N LEU A 14 9.01 -13.95 -1.16
CA LEU A 14 8.03 -13.05 -0.58
C LEU A 14 7.90 -13.20 0.95
N GLN A 15 7.95 -14.44 1.46
CA GLN A 15 7.89 -14.72 2.90
C GLN A 15 9.16 -14.29 3.64
N ASN A 16 10.34 -14.50 3.05
CA ASN A 16 11.63 -14.05 3.62
C ASN A 16 11.84 -12.54 3.52
N ARG A 17 11.07 -11.83 2.68
CA ARG A 17 11.02 -10.37 2.61
C ARG A 17 9.85 -9.78 3.42
N ARG A 18 9.48 -10.38 4.56
CA ARG A 18 8.64 -9.70 5.58
C ARG A 18 9.36 -8.46 6.11
N THR A 19 9.32 -7.42 5.30
CA THR A 19 9.75 -6.06 5.61
C THR A 19 8.49 -5.34 6.05
N TYR A 20 8.41 -5.06 7.35
CA TYR A 20 7.36 -4.22 7.90
C TYR A 20 7.57 -2.80 7.37
N TYR A 21 6.75 -2.36 6.42
CA TYR A 21 6.76 -0.98 5.96
C TYR A 21 6.02 -0.12 6.99
N ALA A 22 6.75 0.70 7.74
CA ALA A 22 6.15 1.82 8.44
C ALA A 22 5.63 2.79 7.36
N LEU A 23 4.31 2.81 7.15
CA LEU A 23 3.64 3.76 6.24
C LEU A 23 3.76 5.18 6.84
N SER A 24 4.86 5.85 6.50
CA SER A 24 5.04 7.28 6.68
C SER A 24 4.57 8.03 5.44
N LYS A 25 4.30 9.34 5.55
CA LYS A 25 3.96 10.19 4.40
C LYS A 25 5.08 10.30 3.35
N ASN A 26 6.30 9.83 3.65
CA ASN A 26 7.40 9.67 2.71
C ASN A 26 7.56 8.20 2.32
N LEU A 27 6.73 7.77 1.36
CA LEU A 27 6.60 6.39 0.91
C LEU A 27 7.69 6.03 -0.13
N GLY A 28 8.97 6.06 0.25
CA GLY A 28 10.14 5.91 -0.63
C GLY A 28 9.97 5.06 -1.90
N SER A 29 10.25 3.76 -1.83
CA SER A 29 10.34 2.84 -2.99
C SER A 29 9.02 2.22 -3.45
N VAL A 30 7.91 2.48 -2.76
CA VAL A 30 6.59 1.93 -3.08
C VAL A 30 5.67 3.08 -3.45
N THR A 31 5.79 3.56 -4.70
CA THR A 31 4.85 4.55 -5.23
C THR A 31 3.58 3.86 -5.77
N PRO A 32 2.42 4.54 -5.80
CA PRO A 32 1.24 4.03 -6.50
C PRO A 32 1.53 3.66 -7.96
N ALA A 33 2.44 4.40 -8.61
CA ALA A 33 2.97 4.08 -9.93
C ALA A 33 3.66 2.70 -9.94
N ARG A 34 4.47 2.37 -8.92
CA ARG A 34 5.14 1.06 -8.83
C ARG A 34 4.15 -0.10 -8.64
N VAL A 35 3.05 0.12 -7.92
CA VAL A 35 1.96 -0.87 -7.78
C VAL A 35 1.24 -1.08 -9.12
N GLN A 36 1.01 0.01 -9.86
CA GLN A 36 0.41 -0.03 -11.20
C GLN A 36 1.30 -0.75 -12.23
N GLU A 37 2.63 -0.53 -12.20
CA GLU A 37 3.62 -1.21 -13.04
C GLU A 37 3.62 -2.73 -12.83
N LEU A 38 3.36 -3.19 -11.62
CA LEU A 38 3.24 -4.62 -11.30
C LEU A 38 1.87 -5.20 -11.70
N GLY A 39 0.99 -4.39 -12.31
CA GLY A 39 -0.36 -4.80 -12.68
C GLY A 39 -1.28 -5.04 -11.47
N LEU A 40 -0.91 -4.56 -10.28
CA LEU A 40 -1.65 -4.78 -9.05
C LEU A 40 -2.66 -3.64 -8.81
N GLY A 41 -3.80 -3.98 -8.24
CA GLY A 41 -4.74 -3.03 -7.65
C GLY A 41 -4.42 -2.83 -6.19
N ALA A 42 -4.71 -1.65 -5.66
CA ALA A 42 -4.62 -1.38 -4.22
C ALA A 42 -5.73 -0.45 -3.75
N ASN A 43 -6.13 -0.59 -2.49
CA ASN A 43 -6.98 0.35 -1.80
C ASN A 43 -6.41 0.66 -0.41
N LEU A 44 -6.67 1.88 0.08
CA LEU A 44 -6.20 2.35 1.38
C LEU A 44 -7.39 2.37 2.35
N GLN A 45 -7.27 1.62 3.44
CA GLN A 45 -8.30 1.49 4.48
C GLN A 45 -7.83 2.11 5.79
N HIS A 46 -8.78 2.51 6.63
CA HIS A 46 -8.54 3.09 7.95
C HIS A 46 -9.42 2.40 9.01
N TYR A 47 -9.05 1.18 9.39
CA TYR A 47 -9.69 0.45 10.50
C TYR A 47 -9.15 0.86 11.88
N ASN A 48 -8.10 1.67 11.90
CA ASN A 48 -7.54 2.25 13.11
C ASN A 48 -8.54 3.23 13.75
N PRO A 49 -8.63 3.29 15.09
CA PRO A 49 -7.77 2.62 16.08
C PRO A 49 -8.26 1.23 16.53
N ILE A 50 -9.36 0.72 15.97
CA ILE A 50 -10.10 -0.43 16.51
C ILE A 50 -9.27 -1.73 16.48
N ILE A 51 -8.36 -1.85 15.50
CA ILE A 51 -7.52 -3.04 15.31
C ILE A 51 -6.11 -2.89 15.86
N ASP A 52 -5.72 -1.71 16.34
CA ASP A 52 -4.33 -1.36 16.63
C ASP A 52 -3.70 -2.30 17.68
N ASP A 53 -4.38 -2.50 18.82
CA ASP A 53 -3.88 -3.38 19.90
C ASP A 53 -3.75 -4.84 19.46
N LYS A 54 -4.73 -5.32 18.68
CA LYS A 54 -4.72 -6.70 18.17
C LYS A 54 -3.59 -6.91 17.17
N VAL A 55 -3.36 -5.94 16.28
CA VAL A 55 -2.26 -5.96 15.31
C VAL A 55 -0.92 -5.89 16.04
N ALA A 56 -0.78 -4.98 17.00
CA ALA A 56 0.46 -4.85 17.77
C ALA A 56 0.80 -6.13 18.54
N ALA A 57 -0.19 -6.76 19.19
CA ALA A 57 0.00 -8.01 19.92
C ALA A 57 0.31 -9.20 18.97
N GLN A 58 -0.40 -9.32 17.85
CA GLN A 58 -0.25 -10.44 16.92
C GLN A 58 1.13 -10.50 16.26
N TRP A 59 1.72 -9.33 15.96
CA TRP A 59 3.01 -9.23 15.27
C TRP A 59 4.13 -8.70 16.15
N SER A 60 3.91 -8.63 17.47
CA SER A 60 4.88 -8.13 18.46
C SER A 60 5.48 -6.77 18.07
N LEU A 61 4.62 -5.84 17.64
CA LEU A 61 5.05 -4.51 17.22
C LEU A 61 5.32 -3.60 18.42
N PRO A 62 6.27 -2.65 18.32
CA PRO A 62 6.52 -1.70 19.40
C PRO A 62 5.29 -0.83 19.69
N ALA A 63 4.99 -0.60 20.97
CA ALA A 63 3.89 0.28 21.39
C ALA A 63 4.08 1.76 20.96
N THR A 64 5.30 2.14 20.57
CA THR A 64 5.60 3.48 20.03
C THR A 64 5.10 3.66 18.60
N TRP A 65 4.72 2.58 17.92
CA TRP A 65 4.25 2.64 16.53
C TRP A 65 2.75 2.91 16.48
N LYS A 66 2.39 3.92 15.69
CA LYS A 66 0.99 4.29 15.44
C LYS A 66 0.53 3.77 14.09
N LEU A 67 -0.51 2.93 14.07
CA LEU A 67 -1.12 2.45 12.83
C LEU A 67 -1.94 3.58 12.19
N ASN A 68 -1.44 4.12 11.08
CA ASN A 68 -2.12 5.23 10.38
C ASN A 68 -3.15 4.76 9.37
N ALA A 69 -2.85 3.69 8.62
CA ALA A 69 -3.70 3.14 7.57
C ALA A 69 -3.24 1.73 7.18
N GLN A 70 -4.08 1.02 6.43
CA GLN A 70 -3.79 -0.31 5.89
C GLN A 70 -3.91 -0.26 4.37
N LEU A 71 -2.81 -0.53 3.66
CA LEU A 71 -2.80 -0.62 2.20
C LEU A 71 -3.03 -2.07 1.79
N VAL A 72 -4.21 -2.39 1.28
CA VAL A 72 -4.55 -3.71 0.75
C VAL A 72 -4.24 -3.71 -0.74
N PHE A 73 -3.45 -4.68 -1.20
CA PHE A 73 -3.07 -4.81 -2.60
C PHE A 73 -3.22 -6.25 -3.10
N GLY A 74 -3.42 -6.43 -4.40
CA GLY A 74 -3.63 -7.74 -5.02
C GLY A 74 -3.89 -7.65 -6.53
N GLY A 75 -4.36 -8.73 -7.13
CA GLY A 75 -4.78 -8.72 -8.55
C GLY A 75 -5.89 -7.69 -8.80
N LYS A 76 -5.85 -7.01 -9.94
CA LYS A 76 -6.91 -6.07 -10.34
C LYS A 76 -8.20 -6.84 -10.65
N ALA A 77 -9.25 -6.60 -9.86
CA ALA A 77 -10.56 -7.19 -10.11
C ALA A 77 -11.38 -6.39 -11.15
N GLY A 78 -10.94 -5.18 -11.49
CA GLY A 78 -11.57 -4.28 -12.45
C GLY A 78 -10.83 -2.95 -12.53
N GLU A 79 -11.29 -2.09 -13.43
CA GLU A 79 -10.77 -0.73 -13.59
C GLU A 79 -11.23 0.19 -12.46
N ALA A 80 -10.45 1.25 -12.21
CA ALA A 80 -10.84 2.26 -11.23
C ALA A 80 -12.09 3.01 -11.69
N GLY A 81 -13.01 3.26 -10.75
CA GLY A 81 -14.20 4.08 -11.01
C GLY A 81 -13.84 5.53 -11.36
N PRO A 82 -14.77 6.28 -11.96
CA PRO A 82 -14.55 7.68 -12.30
C PRO A 82 -14.25 8.50 -11.03
N LYS A 83 -13.27 9.40 -11.13
CA LYS A 83 -12.90 10.31 -10.06
C LYS A 83 -13.28 11.73 -10.44
N GLU A 84 -14.11 12.34 -9.63
CA GLU A 84 -14.48 13.75 -9.78
C GLU A 84 -13.37 14.65 -9.23
N PHE A 85 -13.13 15.77 -9.93
CA PHE A 85 -12.17 16.78 -9.53
C PHE A 85 -12.87 18.12 -9.40
N LYS A 86 -12.58 18.84 -8.32
CA LYS A 86 -13.00 20.24 -8.17
C LYS A 86 -12.30 21.12 -9.22
N PRO A 87 -12.93 22.25 -9.62
CA PRO A 87 -12.34 23.23 -10.53
C PRO A 87 -10.93 23.65 -10.11
N LEU A 88 -10.08 23.97 -11.09
CA LEU A 88 -8.67 24.26 -10.85
C LEU A 88 -8.49 25.55 -10.05
N GLU A 89 -9.34 26.52 -10.32
CA GLU A 89 -9.37 27.86 -9.75
C GLU A 89 -9.62 27.82 -8.24
N GLU A 90 -10.33 26.79 -7.75
CA GLU A 90 -10.55 26.55 -6.31
C GLU A 90 -9.33 25.89 -5.64
N ARG A 91 -8.49 25.19 -6.42
CA ARG A 91 -7.40 24.36 -5.92
C ARG A 91 -6.04 25.03 -6.02
N VAL A 92 -5.89 25.99 -6.92
CA VAL A 92 -4.61 26.65 -7.22
C VAL A 92 -4.83 28.15 -7.26
N LYS A 93 -4.04 28.89 -6.47
CA LYS A 93 -3.92 30.35 -6.56
C LYS A 93 -2.50 30.69 -6.94
N VAL A 94 -2.33 31.54 -7.95
CA VAL A 94 -1.03 32.05 -8.39
C VAL A 94 -1.00 33.54 -8.07
N PHE A 95 0.08 33.98 -7.41
CA PHE A 95 0.30 35.38 -7.09
C PHE A 95 1.66 35.80 -7.65
N GLY A 96 1.68 36.88 -8.44
CA GLY A 96 2.87 37.44 -9.08
C GLY A 96 3.02 37.03 -10.55
N ALA A 97 2.91 38.03 -11.43
CA ALA A 97 3.40 38.02 -12.81
C ALA A 97 4.44 39.13 -12.94
#